data_AF-M3AW10-F1
#
_entry.id   AF-M3AW10-F1
#
_cell.length_a   1.000
_cell.length_b   1.000
_cell.length_c   1.000
_cell.angle_alpha   90.00
_cell.angle_beta   90.00
_cell.angle_gamma   90.00
#
_symmetry.space_group_name_H-M   'P 1'
#
loop_
_entity.id
_entity.type
_entity.pdbx_description
1 polymer ?
#
loop_
_entity_poly.entity_id
_entity_poly.type
_entity_poly.pdbx_seq_one_letter_code
_entity_poly.pdbx_strand_id
1 'polypeptide(L)'
;MTDRAVPRRRVRARTLLGMSGAVAVLALGGVWLGQGVDRANAVSDAPQTARAKKEQQEQRDRATASADFAPGAARELPGVRDCGYGEPLLEPKIITLSCANGGAVASDIEWDTYAADKAEGDGVVLVSSGANGSARTSFPARLTLSRPRKVDGMPAFTSVEVVYTGLTPAGKTTETYSIT
;
A
#
# COMPACT_ATOMS: atom_id res chain seq x y z
N MET A 1 46.28 45.36 -1.14
CA MET A 1 46.54 44.75 0.18
C MET A 1 46.22 43.26 0.06
N THR A 2 47.18 42.50 -0.46
CA THR A 2 48.02 41.51 0.25
C THR A 2 47.33 40.16 0.43
N ASP A 3 47.64 39.31 -0.54
CA ASP A 3 47.64 37.85 -0.54
C ASP A 3 48.50 37.29 0.62
N ARG A 4 48.01 36.25 1.32
CA ARG A 4 48.70 34.94 1.45
C ARG A 4 48.16 34.02 2.56
N ALA A 5 48.06 32.75 2.14
CA ALA A 5 48.48 31.53 2.84
C ALA A 5 47.60 30.90 3.95
N VAL A 6 46.89 29.84 3.53
CA VAL A 6 46.64 28.63 4.34
C VAL A 6 47.92 27.81 4.47
N PRO A 7 48.14 27.13 5.61
CA PRO A 7 48.81 25.84 5.60
C PRO A 7 47.95 24.74 6.22
N ARG A 8 47.76 23.69 5.41
CA ARG A 8 47.42 22.31 5.81
C ARG A 8 48.53 21.71 6.68
N ARG A 9 48.15 20.84 7.63
CA ARG A 9 48.79 19.54 8.02
C ARG A 9 48.31 19.19 9.44
N ARG A 10 48.07 17.96 9.88
CA ARG A 10 47.98 16.61 9.31
C ARG A 10 47.76 15.69 10.53
N VAL A 11 47.08 14.54 10.35
CA VAL A 11 47.43 13.22 10.97
C VAL A 11 47.00 13.08 12.45
N ARG A 12 46.19 12.10 12.88
CA ARG A 12 46.37 10.64 12.77
C ARG A 12 45.03 9.89 12.82
N ALA A 13 44.82 9.05 11.81
CA ALA A 13 44.19 7.75 11.99
C ALA A 13 45.15 6.84 12.79
N ARG A 14 44.60 5.91 13.60
CA ARG A 14 45.06 4.53 13.87
C ARG A 14 44.62 4.00 15.26
N THR A 15 43.69 3.03 15.28
CA THR A 15 43.88 1.60 15.69
C THR A 15 43.60 1.41 17.20
N LEU A 16 43.02 0.36 17.81
CA LEU A 16 43.03 -1.10 17.71
C LEU A 16 41.76 -1.63 18.42
N LEU A 17 41.06 -2.65 17.92
CA LEU A 17 41.21 -4.07 18.28
C LEU A 17 40.93 -4.36 19.77
N GLY A 18 39.72 -4.84 20.06
CA GLY A 18 39.34 -5.48 21.32
C GLY A 18 38.74 -6.85 21.01
N MET A 19 39.57 -7.87 21.15
CA MET A 19 39.25 -9.28 21.00
C MET A 19 38.62 -9.81 22.30
N SER A 20 37.77 -10.83 22.18
CA SER A 20 37.52 -11.89 23.17
C SER A 20 36.65 -11.60 24.40
N GLY A 21 35.60 -12.41 24.56
CA GLY A 21 34.83 -12.49 25.79
C GLY A 21 33.65 -13.46 25.71
N ALA A 22 33.92 -14.75 25.46
CA ALA A 22 32.98 -15.79 25.83
C ALA A 22 32.92 -15.85 27.37
N VAL A 23 31.78 -15.50 27.97
CA VAL A 23 31.48 -15.82 29.36
C VAL A 23 30.13 -16.51 29.40
N ALA A 24 30.17 -17.71 29.95
CA ALA A 24 29.08 -18.65 30.02
C ALA A 24 28.19 -18.41 31.25
N VAL A 25 26.97 -18.97 31.14
CA VAL A 25 26.05 -19.38 32.21
C VAL A 25 25.39 -18.28 33.03
N LEU A 26 24.10 -18.08 32.79
CA LEU A 26 23.08 -18.09 33.84
C LEU A 26 21.80 -18.75 33.30
N ALA A 27 21.69 -20.06 33.54
CA ALA A 27 20.40 -20.71 33.67
C ALA A 27 19.66 -20.04 34.83
N LEU A 28 18.47 -19.47 34.57
CA LEU A 28 17.35 -19.18 35.49
C LEU A 28 16.40 -18.14 34.86
N GLY A 29 15.80 -18.47 33.70
CA GLY A 29 14.81 -17.58 33.04
C GLY A 29 13.61 -18.31 32.42
N GLY A 30 13.46 -19.62 32.66
CA GLY A 30 12.50 -20.48 31.97
C GLY A 30 11.08 -20.52 32.55
N VAL A 31 10.56 -19.44 33.16
CA VAL A 31 9.24 -19.46 33.86
C VAL A 31 8.27 -18.35 33.43
N TRP A 32 8.51 -17.62 32.34
CA TRP A 32 7.57 -16.57 31.89
C TRP A 32 7.11 -16.65 30.43
N LEU A 33 7.04 -17.86 29.85
CA LEU A 33 6.43 -18.10 28.54
C LEU A 33 5.25 -19.10 28.56
N GLY A 34 4.76 -19.47 29.75
CA GLY A 34 3.75 -20.54 29.91
C GLY A 34 2.28 -20.11 29.92
N GLN A 35 1.93 -18.81 29.90
CA GLN A 35 0.52 -18.38 30.07
C GLN A 35 -0.18 -17.86 28.80
N GLY A 36 0.54 -17.73 27.67
CA GLY A 36 -0.03 -17.20 26.43
C GLY A 36 -0.66 -18.26 25.51
N VAL A 37 -0.11 -19.47 25.50
CA VAL A 37 -0.49 -20.51 24.52
C VAL A 37 -1.77 -21.25 24.92
N ASP A 38 -2.00 -21.48 26.22
CA ASP A 38 -3.22 -22.15 26.70
C ASP A 38 -4.49 -21.32 26.47
N ARG A 39 -4.39 -19.98 26.49
CA ARG A 39 -5.55 -19.11 26.21
C ARG A 39 -5.94 -19.10 24.73
N ALA A 40 -5.01 -19.37 23.81
CA ALA A 40 -5.30 -19.40 22.38
C ALA A 40 -6.01 -20.69 21.95
N ASN A 41 -5.70 -21.82 22.60
CA ASN A 41 -6.35 -23.10 22.31
C ASN A 41 -7.80 -23.15 22.83
N ALA A 42 -8.08 -22.57 24.00
CA ALA A 42 -9.44 -22.54 24.55
C ALA A 42 -10.45 -21.73 23.71
N VAL A 43 -9.99 -20.86 22.81
CA VAL A 43 -10.84 -20.08 21.88
C VAL A 43 -11.08 -20.84 20.56
N SER A 44 -10.28 -21.86 20.26
CA SER A 44 -10.39 -22.65 19.02
C SER A 44 -11.40 -23.81 19.10
N ASP A 45 -11.85 -24.19 20.30
CA ASP A 45 -12.85 -25.24 20.52
C ASP A 45 -14.31 -24.75 20.53
N ALA A 46 -14.55 -23.44 20.38
CA ALA A 46 -15.91 -22.93 20.18
C ALA A 46 -16.40 -23.27 18.76
N PRO A 47 -17.68 -23.67 18.57
CA PRO A 47 -18.22 -23.92 17.23
C PRO A 47 -18.22 -22.62 16.43
N GLN A 48 -17.17 -22.42 15.63
CA GLN A 48 -17.08 -21.27 14.73
C GLN A 48 -18.23 -21.34 13.73
N THR A 49 -19.09 -20.32 13.78
CA THR A 49 -20.22 -20.20 12.85
C THR A 49 -19.70 -20.15 11.41
N ALA A 50 -20.51 -20.60 10.45
CA ALA A 50 -20.14 -20.61 9.04
C ALA A 50 -19.70 -19.22 8.51
N ARG A 51 -20.13 -18.12 9.16
CA ARG A 51 -19.67 -16.75 8.84
C ARG A 51 -18.21 -16.52 9.22
N ALA A 52 -17.78 -16.91 10.42
CA ALA A 52 -16.40 -16.69 10.87
C ALA A 52 -15.38 -17.47 10.02
N LYS A 53 -15.75 -18.69 9.57
CA LYS A 53 -14.91 -19.47 8.65
C LYS A 53 -14.82 -18.84 7.26
N LYS A 54 -15.92 -18.27 6.75
CA LYS A 54 -15.93 -17.57 5.45
C LYS A 54 -15.03 -16.33 5.48
N GLU A 55 -15.06 -15.57 6.56
CA GLU A 55 -14.22 -14.38 6.75
C GLU A 55 -12.72 -14.74 6.86
N GLN A 56 -12.37 -15.80 7.60
CA GLN A 56 -10.98 -16.29 7.65
C GLN A 56 -10.50 -16.85 6.31
N GLN A 57 -11.38 -17.49 5.55
CA GLN A 57 -11.04 -18.02 4.23
C GLN A 57 -10.84 -16.89 3.21
N GLU A 58 -11.70 -15.87 3.19
CA GLU A 58 -11.47 -14.65 2.37
C GLU A 58 -10.19 -13.91 2.77
N GLN A 59 -9.85 -13.87 4.06
CA GLN A 59 -8.58 -13.29 4.52
C GLN A 59 -7.38 -14.13 4.08
N ARG A 60 -7.46 -15.47 4.15
CA ARG A 60 -6.41 -16.35 3.62
C ARG A 60 -6.27 -16.23 2.11
N ASP A 61 -7.37 -16.17 1.38
CA ASP A 61 -7.35 -16.03 -0.09
C ASP A 61 -6.76 -14.68 -0.49
N ARG A 62 -7.04 -13.61 0.28
CA ARG A 62 -6.41 -12.30 0.11
C ARG A 62 -4.91 -12.35 0.43
N ALA A 63 -4.51 -13.00 1.53
CA ALA A 63 -3.10 -13.16 1.90
C ALA A 63 -2.31 -14.02 0.90
N THR A 64 -2.94 -15.05 0.33
CA THR A 64 -2.33 -15.93 -0.67
C THR A 64 -2.22 -15.24 -2.04
N ALA A 65 -3.21 -14.41 -2.41
CA ALA A 65 -3.10 -13.54 -3.57
C ALA A 65 -2.03 -12.44 -3.41
N SER A 66 -1.69 -12.07 -2.18
CA SER A 66 -0.57 -11.17 -1.88
C SER A 66 0.79 -11.89 -1.75
N ALA A 67 0.80 -13.22 -1.62
CA ALA A 67 2.01 -14.01 -1.39
C ALA A 67 2.91 -14.12 -2.63
N ASP A 68 2.40 -13.80 -3.83
CA ASP A 68 3.21 -13.67 -5.05
C ASP A 68 4.20 -12.48 -5.00
N PHE A 69 4.06 -11.61 -4.00
CA PHE A 69 5.02 -10.57 -3.69
C PHE A 69 5.72 -10.94 -2.38
N ALA A 70 6.86 -11.61 -2.44
CA ALA A 70 7.71 -11.88 -1.28
C ALA A 70 8.59 -10.65 -0.92
N PRO A 71 8.79 -10.30 0.37
CA PRO A 71 9.58 -9.13 0.75
C PRO A 71 11.07 -9.49 0.74
N GLY A 72 11.85 -8.88 -0.16
CA GLY A 72 13.32 -9.06 -0.16
C GLY A 72 14.05 -8.75 -1.46
N ALA A 73 13.37 -8.81 -2.61
CA ALA A 73 13.89 -8.28 -3.87
C ALA A 73 13.37 -6.84 -4.07
N ALA A 74 14.09 -6.00 -4.83
CA ALA A 74 13.55 -4.75 -5.34
C ALA A 74 12.26 -5.07 -6.10
N ARG A 75 11.11 -4.89 -5.44
CA ARG A 75 9.81 -5.24 -6.02
C ARG A 75 9.51 -4.21 -7.09
N GLU A 76 9.26 -4.68 -8.29
CA GLU A 76 8.70 -3.86 -9.36
C GLU A 76 7.38 -3.26 -8.87
N LEU A 77 7.25 -1.95 -8.98
CA LEU A 77 6.07 -1.23 -8.48
C LEU A 77 4.90 -1.49 -9.43
N PRO A 78 3.70 -1.83 -8.91
CA PRO A 78 2.52 -1.98 -9.73
C PRO A 78 2.10 -0.65 -10.33
N GLY A 79 1.83 -0.60 -11.64
CA GLY A 79 1.21 0.57 -12.25
C GLY A 79 -0.32 0.51 -12.20
N VAL A 80 -0.97 1.49 -12.82
CA VAL A 80 -2.42 1.51 -13.05
C VAL A 80 -2.68 1.38 -14.55
N ARG A 81 -3.59 0.48 -14.92
CA ARG A 81 -4.10 0.42 -16.30
C ARG A 81 -5.42 1.16 -16.36
N ASP A 82 -5.52 2.12 -17.27
CA ASP A 82 -6.76 2.86 -17.43
C ASP A 82 -7.79 1.96 -18.12
N CYS A 83 -8.74 1.44 -17.34
CA CYS A 83 -9.76 0.50 -17.78
C CYS A 83 -9.24 -0.75 -18.51
N GLY A 84 -8.08 -1.24 -18.08
CA GLY A 84 -7.47 -2.44 -18.66
C GLY A 84 -6.76 -2.23 -19.99
N TYR A 85 -6.69 -0.99 -20.49
CA TYR A 85 -6.00 -0.66 -21.73
C TYR A 85 -4.57 -0.19 -21.49
N GLY A 86 -3.69 -0.49 -22.44
CA GLY A 86 -2.30 -0.04 -22.44
C GLY A 86 -1.41 -0.72 -21.39
N GLU A 87 -0.21 -0.16 -21.24
CA GLU A 87 0.77 -0.56 -20.24
C GLU A 87 0.43 0.10 -18.88
N PRO A 88 0.70 -0.57 -17.73
CA PRO A 88 0.49 0.02 -16.42
C PRO A 88 1.36 1.28 -16.23
N LEU A 89 0.72 2.40 -15.91
CA LEU A 89 1.40 3.66 -15.65
C LEU A 89 1.69 3.81 -14.16
N LEU A 90 2.95 4.11 -13.81
CA LEU A 90 3.33 4.49 -12.44
C LEU A 90 2.85 5.92 -12.14
N GLU A 91 2.33 6.11 -10.93
CA GLU A 91 1.90 7.43 -10.43
C GLU A 91 1.02 8.22 -11.42
N PRO A 92 -0.08 7.63 -11.96
CA PRO A 92 -0.91 8.33 -12.93
C PRO A 92 -1.56 9.56 -12.30
N LYS A 93 -1.73 10.62 -13.10
CA LYS A 93 -2.45 11.84 -12.69
C LYS A 93 -3.95 11.77 -12.96
N ILE A 94 -4.37 10.80 -13.78
CA ILE A 94 -5.76 10.60 -14.20
C ILE A 94 -6.04 9.10 -14.19
N ILE A 95 -7.19 8.70 -13.63
CA ILE A 95 -7.68 7.31 -13.63
C ILE A 95 -9.18 7.32 -13.95
N THR A 96 -9.59 6.59 -14.98
CA THR A 96 -11.02 6.37 -15.24
C THR A 96 -11.54 5.33 -14.24
N LEU A 97 -12.46 5.75 -13.37
CA LEU A 97 -13.00 4.91 -12.29
C LEU A 97 -14.16 4.03 -12.78
N SER A 98 -15.03 4.60 -13.62
CA SER A 98 -16.19 3.89 -14.17
C SER A 98 -15.96 3.47 -15.62
N CYS A 99 -15.28 2.34 -15.80
CA CYS A 99 -14.85 1.89 -17.12
C CYS A 99 -15.96 1.53 -18.12
N ALA A 100 -17.15 1.19 -17.63
CA ALA A 100 -18.27 0.85 -18.49
C ALA A 100 -18.85 2.06 -19.26
N ASN A 101 -18.72 3.27 -18.71
CA ASN A 101 -19.39 4.45 -19.27
C ASN A 101 -18.61 5.77 -19.13
N GLY A 102 -17.41 5.77 -18.55
CA GLY A 102 -16.62 6.98 -18.30
C GLY A 102 -17.30 7.99 -17.36
N GLY A 103 -18.32 7.57 -16.63
CA GLY A 103 -19.16 8.46 -15.82
C GLY A 103 -18.46 9.04 -14.59
N ALA A 104 -17.32 8.48 -14.19
CA ALA A 104 -16.49 8.96 -13.09
C ALA A 104 -15.00 8.84 -13.46
N VAL A 105 -14.26 9.91 -13.25
CA VAL A 105 -12.82 10.02 -13.52
C VAL A 105 -12.15 10.70 -12.34
N ALA A 106 -11.09 10.11 -11.80
CA ALA A 106 -10.20 10.80 -10.88
C ALA A 106 -9.15 11.57 -11.68
N SER A 107 -8.95 12.84 -11.35
CA SER A 107 -7.97 13.74 -11.95
C SER A 107 -7.16 14.47 -10.88
N ASP A 108 -6.12 15.16 -11.33
CA ASP A 108 -5.26 16.01 -10.48
C ASP A 108 -4.70 15.23 -9.28
N ILE A 109 -4.35 13.96 -9.52
CA ILE A 109 -3.93 13.06 -8.45
C ILE A 109 -2.50 13.38 -8.01
N GLU A 110 -2.30 13.60 -6.72
CA GLU A 110 -1.00 13.76 -6.08
C GLU A 110 -0.77 12.60 -5.13
N TRP A 111 0.24 11.77 -5.43
CA TRP A 111 0.57 10.59 -4.63
C TRP A 111 1.44 10.99 -3.44
N ASP A 112 0.97 10.69 -2.24
CA ASP A 112 1.73 10.79 -0.99
C ASP A 112 2.72 9.63 -0.87
N THR A 113 2.23 8.43 -1.18
CA THR A 113 3.00 7.19 -1.10
C THR A 113 2.67 6.29 -2.29
N TYR A 114 3.69 5.64 -2.84
CA TYR A 114 3.54 4.70 -3.94
C TYR A 114 4.44 3.48 -3.69
N ALA A 115 3.87 2.43 -3.09
CA ALA A 115 4.58 1.22 -2.69
C ALA A 115 4.06 -0.02 -3.44
N ALA A 116 4.73 -1.15 -3.29
CA ALA A 116 4.42 -2.37 -4.06
C ALA A 116 3.05 -3.00 -3.73
N ASP A 117 2.53 -2.74 -2.53
CA ASP A 117 1.28 -3.28 -2.00
C ASP A 117 0.14 -2.27 -2.00
N LYS A 118 0.48 -0.98 -1.90
CA LYS A 118 -0.47 0.11 -1.76
C LYS A 118 0.10 1.43 -2.29
N ALA A 119 -0.76 2.27 -2.87
CA ALA A 119 -0.44 3.67 -3.11
C ALA A 119 -1.56 4.55 -2.55
N GLU A 120 -1.21 5.69 -1.97
CA GLU A 120 -2.16 6.67 -1.44
C GLU A 120 -1.87 8.04 -2.01
N GLY A 121 -2.93 8.78 -2.30
CA GLY A 121 -2.83 10.15 -2.78
C GLY A 121 -4.14 10.90 -2.62
N ASP A 122 -4.10 12.19 -2.91
CA ASP A 122 -5.27 13.06 -2.93
C ASP A 122 -5.54 13.49 -4.38
N GLY A 123 -6.79 13.82 -4.69
CA GLY A 123 -7.18 14.25 -6.03
C GLY A 123 -8.63 14.71 -6.10
N VAL A 124 -9.15 14.81 -7.32
CA VAL A 124 -10.50 15.27 -7.59
C VAL A 124 -11.24 14.23 -8.43
N VAL A 125 -12.43 13.82 -7.99
CA VAL A 125 -13.30 12.95 -8.78
C VAL A 125 -14.31 13.80 -9.53
N LEU A 126 -14.26 13.71 -10.86
CA LEU A 126 -15.20 14.29 -11.79
C LEU A 126 -16.30 13.28 -12.09
N VAL A 127 -17.53 13.60 -11.70
CA VAL A 127 -18.71 12.78 -12.00
C VAL A 127 -19.52 13.45 -13.09
N SER A 128 -19.76 12.73 -14.17
CA SER A 128 -20.63 13.17 -15.27
C SER A 128 -22.09 12.92 -14.91
N SER A 129 -22.94 13.90 -15.20
CA SER A 129 -24.39 13.86 -14.95
C SER A 129 -25.14 14.56 -16.09
N GLY A 130 -26.47 14.50 -16.05
CA GLY A 130 -27.33 15.04 -17.10
C GLY A 130 -27.35 14.18 -18.37
N ALA A 131 -28.24 14.51 -19.30
CA ALA A 131 -28.35 13.79 -20.57
C ALA A 131 -27.02 13.85 -21.33
N ASN A 132 -26.51 12.69 -21.75
CA ASN A 132 -25.24 12.53 -22.46
C ASN A 132 -24.00 13.08 -21.74
N GLY A 133 -24.01 13.16 -20.39
CA GLY A 133 -22.87 13.65 -19.61
C GLY A 133 -22.62 15.16 -19.77
N SER A 134 -23.67 15.93 -20.09
CA SER A 134 -23.61 17.37 -20.35
C SER A 134 -23.24 18.21 -19.12
N ALA A 135 -23.38 17.67 -17.91
CA ALA A 135 -22.94 18.30 -16.68
C ALA A 135 -21.80 17.50 -16.02
N ARG A 136 -20.88 18.21 -15.36
CA ARG A 136 -19.81 17.61 -14.57
C ARG A 136 -19.76 18.28 -13.20
N THR A 137 -19.56 17.46 -12.17
CA THR A 137 -19.37 17.96 -10.80
C THR A 137 -18.08 17.36 -10.25
N SER A 138 -17.30 18.19 -9.56
CA SER A 138 -16.03 17.81 -8.95
C SER A 138 -16.19 17.58 -7.45
N PHE A 139 -15.51 16.54 -6.95
CA PHE A 139 -15.52 16.19 -5.54
C PHE A 139 -14.08 15.88 -5.09
N PRO A 140 -13.52 16.59 -4.09
CA PRO A 140 -12.21 16.27 -3.56
C PRO A 140 -12.24 14.90 -2.87
N ALA A 141 -11.21 14.10 -3.09
CA ALA A 141 -11.15 12.75 -2.54
C ALA A 141 -9.72 12.29 -2.28
N ARG A 142 -9.59 11.41 -1.28
CA ARG A 142 -8.42 10.59 -1.03
C ARG A 142 -8.55 9.28 -1.79
N LEU A 143 -7.52 8.90 -2.52
CA LEU A 143 -7.44 7.70 -3.33
C LEU A 143 -6.50 6.68 -2.68
N THR A 144 -6.89 5.41 -2.71
CA THR A 144 -6.03 4.29 -2.29
C THR A 144 -6.03 3.21 -3.35
N LEU A 145 -4.89 3.01 -4.00
CA LEU A 145 -4.66 1.89 -4.89
C LEU A 145 -4.27 0.66 -4.08
N SER A 146 -4.87 -0.49 -4.40
CA SER A 146 -4.59 -1.74 -3.71
C SER A 146 -4.80 -2.95 -4.62
N ARG A 147 -4.59 -4.14 -4.04
CA ARG A 147 -4.71 -5.44 -4.72
C ARG A 147 -3.80 -5.52 -5.95
N PRO A 148 -2.46 -5.47 -5.77
CA PRO A 148 -1.54 -5.67 -6.87
C PRO A 148 -1.72 -7.10 -7.45
N ARG A 149 -1.74 -7.21 -8.78
CA ARG A 149 -1.81 -8.48 -9.52
C ARG A 149 -0.94 -8.40 -10.75
N LYS A 150 -0.53 -9.54 -11.29
CA LYS A 150 0.03 -9.60 -12.64
C LYS A 150 -1.10 -9.57 -13.66
N VAL A 151 -1.11 -8.56 -14.52
CA VAL A 151 -2.03 -8.41 -15.65
C VAL A 151 -1.16 -8.33 -16.90
N ASP A 152 -1.37 -9.23 -17.86
CA ASP A 152 -0.52 -9.35 -19.06
C ASP A 152 0.99 -9.46 -18.74
N GLY A 153 1.32 -10.12 -17.64
CA GLY A 153 2.69 -10.32 -17.18
C GLY A 153 3.30 -9.15 -16.40
N MET A 154 2.65 -7.98 -16.39
CA MET A 154 3.12 -6.78 -15.70
C MET A 154 2.38 -6.56 -14.36
N PRO A 155 3.04 -6.04 -13.32
CA PRO A 155 2.38 -5.74 -12.06
C PRO A 155 1.46 -4.52 -12.21
N ALA A 156 0.21 -4.66 -11.78
CA ALA A 156 -0.78 -3.59 -11.78
C ALA A 156 -1.67 -3.61 -10.54
N PHE A 157 -2.04 -2.43 -10.04
CA PHE A 157 -3.12 -2.30 -9.08
C PHE A 157 -4.46 -2.56 -9.76
N THR A 158 -5.33 -3.32 -9.08
CA THR A 158 -6.63 -3.74 -9.62
C THR A 158 -7.82 -3.11 -8.90
N SER A 159 -7.56 -2.33 -7.85
CA SER A 159 -8.56 -1.72 -7.00
C SER A 159 -8.21 -0.27 -6.70
N VAL A 160 -9.22 0.60 -6.78
CA VAL A 160 -9.15 1.97 -6.27
C VAL A 160 -10.25 2.15 -5.24
N GLU A 161 -9.88 2.51 -4.02
CA GLU A 161 -10.82 3.05 -3.05
C GLU A 161 -10.76 4.58 -3.11
N VAL A 162 -11.92 5.22 -3.08
CA VAL A 162 -12.11 6.66 -3.13
C VAL A 162 -12.86 7.07 -1.89
N VAL A 163 -12.26 7.91 -1.07
CA VAL A 163 -12.87 8.49 0.12
C VAL A 163 -13.03 9.99 -0.10
N TYR A 164 -14.27 10.46 -0.22
CA TYR A 164 -14.57 11.87 -0.45
C TYR A 164 -14.34 12.68 0.84
N THR A 165 -13.60 13.78 0.73
CA THR A 165 -13.16 14.60 1.88
C THR A 165 -14.04 15.83 2.12
N GLY A 166 -15.07 16.03 1.28
CA GLY A 166 -15.98 17.17 1.36
C GLY A 166 -17.39 16.82 0.88
N LEU A 167 -17.92 17.61 -0.05
CA LEU A 167 -19.17 17.27 -0.73
C LEU A 167 -19.04 15.89 -1.38
N THR A 168 -20.14 15.14 -1.38
CA THR A 168 -20.16 13.76 -1.85
C THR A 168 -21.13 13.58 -3.01
N PRO A 169 -20.79 12.77 -4.01
CA PRO A 169 -21.76 12.36 -5.01
C PRO A 169 -22.84 11.50 -4.35
N ALA A 170 -24.10 11.94 -4.47
CA ALA A 170 -25.27 11.23 -3.97
C ALA A 170 -25.21 10.83 -2.47
N GLY A 171 -24.48 11.58 -1.64
CA GLY A 171 -24.37 11.31 -0.21
C GLY A 171 -23.39 10.19 0.18
N LYS A 172 -22.64 9.63 -0.77
CA LYS A 172 -21.69 8.53 -0.51
C LYS A 172 -20.31 9.06 -0.11
N THR A 173 -19.83 8.65 1.06
CA THR A 173 -18.50 9.06 1.55
C THR A 173 -17.36 8.22 1.01
N THR A 174 -17.64 6.97 0.63
CA THR A 174 -16.63 6.01 0.17
C THR A 174 -17.16 5.16 -0.98
N GLU A 175 -16.35 4.96 -2.00
CA GLU A 175 -16.63 4.06 -3.12
C GLU A 175 -15.39 3.24 -3.48
N THR A 176 -15.59 2.02 -3.97
CA THR A 176 -14.50 1.15 -4.43
C THR A 176 -14.75 0.73 -5.87
N TYR A 177 -13.73 0.93 -6.71
CA TYR A 177 -13.73 0.65 -8.13
C TYR A 177 -12.74 -0.47 -8.48
N SER A 178 -13.09 -1.27 -9.49
CA SER A 178 -12.18 -2.24 -10.11
C SER A 178 -11.61 -1.62 -11.39
N ILE A 179 -10.28 -1.57 -11.50
CA ILE A 179 -9.56 -0.86 -12.58
C ILE A 179 -8.72 -1.84 -13.41
N THR A 180 -9.36 -2.90 -13.85
CA THR A 180 -8.74 -4.02 -14.60
C THR A 180 -9.14 -4.03 -16.05
#